data_AF-A0A496B7G6-F1
#
_entry.id   AF-A0A496B7G6-F1
#
_cell.length_a   1.000
_cell.length_b   1.000
_cell.length_c   1.000
_cell.angle_alpha   90.00
_cell.angle_beta   90.00
_cell.angle_gamma   90.00
#
_symmetry.space_group_name_H-M   'P 1'
#
loop_
_entity.id
_entity.type
_entity.pdbx_description
1 polymer ?
#
loop_
_entity_poly.entity_id
_entity_poly.type
_entity_poly.pdbx_seq_one_letter_code
_entity_poly.pdbx_strand_id
1 'polypeptide(L)'
;MDSVLIEEWNGEKAAILSGGGQVLDSSGTPMLSLGLKTVPHGQEIRYGNLLPDSPGRELVIRYNGHRPNLMVVDSSGQIRSRFRVEESPNNTGLEVIRWHGPGNAELIYSPAALYDGDGNKVVTFPELPPPSGGKMGWYHCFPADVCGDEREEVILYEPYSDAIYIYTPDAFKPSQFRGYTHTARQYNARLMD
;
A
#
# COMPACT_ATOMS: atom_id res chain seq x y z
N MET A 1 7.04 2.66 16.04
CA MET A 1 6.74 3.48 14.85
C MET A 1 7.59 2.85 13.78
N ASP A 2 6.93 2.29 12.79
CA ASP A 2 7.52 1.20 12.00
C ASP A 2 7.50 1.53 10.49
N SER A 3 6.84 2.63 10.11
CA SER A 3 6.82 3.11 8.73
C SER A 3 6.70 4.64 8.67
N VAL A 4 7.48 5.24 7.77
CA VAL A 4 7.45 6.67 7.44
C VAL A 4 7.46 6.84 5.93
N LEU A 5 6.72 7.83 5.42
CA LEU A 5 6.73 8.24 4.03
C LEU A 5 7.06 9.73 3.95
N ILE A 6 7.67 10.17 2.85
CA ILE A 6 7.82 11.59 2.51
C ILE A 6 7.00 11.87 1.26
N GLU A 7 5.89 12.58 1.42
CA GLU A 7 4.91 12.83 0.35
C GLU A 7 4.46 14.30 0.34
N GLU A 8 3.68 14.67 -0.66
CA GLU A 8 2.98 15.94 -0.68
C GLU A 8 1.61 15.80 -0.02
N TRP A 9 1.38 16.54 1.07
CA TRP A 9 0.12 16.59 1.82
C TRP A 9 -0.50 17.98 1.67
N ASN A 10 -1.67 18.06 1.03
CA ASN A 10 -2.35 19.33 0.76
C ASN A 10 -1.46 20.40 0.08
N GLY A 11 -0.56 19.97 -0.82
CA GLY A 11 0.34 20.87 -1.57
C GLY A 11 1.69 21.15 -0.89
N GLU A 12 1.94 20.62 0.31
CA GLU A 12 3.18 20.83 1.05
C GLU A 12 3.93 19.51 1.29
N LYS A 13 5.26 19.55 1.30
CA LYS A 13 6.06 18.37 1.66
C LYS A 13 5.88 18.04 3.14
N ALA A 14 5.51 16.79 3.41
CA ALA A 14 5.22 16.31 4.75
C ALA A 14 5.82 14.93 5.01
N ALA A 15 6.13 14.68 6.29
CA ALA A 15 6.42 13.34 6.79
C ALA A 15 5.13 12.69 7.29
N ILE A 16 4.82 11.51 6.77
CA ILE A 16 3.64 10.72 7.15
C ILE A 16 4.14 9.53 7.96
N LEU A 17 3.68 9.40 9.21
CA LEU A 17 4.21 8.44 10.18
C LEU A 17 3.12 7.49 10.65
N SER A 18 3.44 6.20 10.68
CA SER A 18 2.50 5.18 11.16
C SER A 18 2.18 5.34 12.65
N GLY A 19 3.13 5.79 13.46
CA GLY A 19 2.98 6.01 14.90
C GLY A 19 1.92 7.07 15.20
N GLY A 20 0.79 6.68 15.80
CA GLY A 20 -0.31 7.60 16.09
C GLY A 20 -1.03 8.14 14.85
N GLY A 21 -0.71 7.65 13.63
CA GLY A 21 -1.25 8.16 12.37
C GLY A 21 -1.01 9.66 12.21
N GLN A 22 0.26 10.06 12.14
CA GLN A 22 0.66 11.46 12.17
C GLN A 22 1.09 11.94 10.78
N VAL A 23 0.85 13.23 10.54
CA VAL A 23 1.44 13.96 9.42
C VAL A 23 2.10 15.20 10.00
N LEU A 24 3.37 15.40 9.68
CA LEU A 24 4.18 16.52 10.13
C LEU A 24 4.63 17.35 8.93
N ASP A 25 4.60 18.67 9.06
CA ASP A 25 5.20 19.56 8.08
C ASP A 25 6.74 19.47 8.10
N SER A 26 7.39 20.23 7.21
CA SER A 26 8.85 20.29 7.12
C SER A 26 9.58 20.80 8.38
N SER A 27 8.86 21.45 9.31
CA SER A 27 9.39 21.91 10.60
C SER A 27 9.23 20.88 11.72
N GLY A 28 8.53 19.77 11.44
CA GLY A 28 8.14 18.76 12.42
C GLY A 28 6.86 19.10 13.19
N THR A 29 6.11 20.13 12.78
CA THR A 29 4.85 20.51 13.42
C THR A 29 3.73 19.59 12.94
N PRO A 30 2.89 19.03 13.84
CA PRO A 30 1.79 18.17 13.43
C PRO A 30 0.72 18.93 12.62
N MET A 31 0.48 18.45 11.40
CA MET A 31 -0.66 18.85 10.55
C MET A 31 -1.88 17.95 10.78
N LEU A 32 -1.64 16.67 11.08
CA LEU A 32 -2.66 15.68 11.46
C LEU A 32 -2.10 14.76 12.55
N SER A 33 -2.95 14.36 13.50
CA SER A 33 -2.62 13.34 14.50
C SER A 33 -3.88 12.61 14.94
N LEU A 34 -3.98 11.31 14.61
CA LEU A 34 -5.11 10.47 15.01
C LEU A 34 -5.01 10.02 16.48
N GLY A 35 -3.79 9.99 17.03
CA GLY A 35 -3.48 9.68 18.41
C GLY A 35 -3.49 8.18 18.73
N LEU A 36 -2.87 7.82 19.85
CA LEU A 36 -2.65 6.43 20.27
C LEU A 36 -3.93 5.68 20.67
N LYS A 37 -5.04 6.39 20.90
CA LYS A 37 -6.35 5.74 21.08
C LYS A 37 -6.87 5.15 19.77
N THR A 38 -6.61 5.84 18.66
CA THR A 38 -7.08 5.47 17.32
C THR A 38 -6.10 4.54 16.61
N VAL A 39 -4.80 4.84 16.76
CA VAL A 39 -3.68 4.08 16.19
C VAL A 39 -2.77 3.65 17.35
N PRO A 40 -3.17 2.62 18.12
CA PRO A 40 -2.40 2.14 19.27
C PRO A 40 -1.01 1.63 18.88
N HIS A 41 -0.88 1.03 17.69
CA HIS A 41 0.40 0.60 17.15
C HIS A 41 0.37 0.60 15.62
N GLY A 42 0.81 1.69 14.99
CA GLY A 42 0.89 1.76 13.53
C GLY A 42 2.08 0.98 12.99
N GLN A 43 1.80 -0.17 12.36
CA GLN A 43 2.81 -1.05 11.76
C GLN A 43 3.25 -0.55 10.38
N GLU A 44 2.29 -0.20 9.54
CA GLU A 44 2.53 0.24 8.16
C GLU A 44 1.56 1.38 7.82
N ILE A 45 2.01 2.30 6.96
CA ILE A 45 1.19 3.38 6.44
C ILE A 45 1.49 3.58 4.96
N ARG A 46 0.45 3.82 4.15
CA ARG A 46 0.55 4.26 2.76
C ARG A 46 -0.36 5.45 2.53
N TYR A 47 -0.07 6.22 1.48
CA TYR A 47 -0.82 7.41 1.09
C TYR A 47 -1.13 7.32 -0.40
N GLY A 48 -2.42 7.32 -0.75
CA GLY A 48 -2.87 7.00 -2.10
C GLY A 48 -4.28 7.49 -2.40
N ASN A 49 -4.69 7.40 -3.66
CA ASN A 49 -6.04 7.77 -4.07
C ASN A 49 -6.98 6.57 -3.86
N LEU A 50 -7.52 6.37 -2.66
CA LEU A 50 -8.21 5.12 -2.28
C LEU A 50 -9.73 5.22 -2.39
N LEU A 51 -10.26 6.44 -2.34
CA LEU A 51 -11.71 6.69 -2.36
C LEU A 51 -12.08 7.48 -3.62
N PRO A 52 -12.90 6.91 -4.52
CA PRO A 52 -13.21 7.55 -5.82
C PRO A 52 -13.93 8.90 -5.66
N ASP A 53 -14.71 9.09 -4.60
CA ASP A 53 -15.48 10.31 -4.34
C ASP A 53 -14.75 11.32 -3.43
N SER A 54 -13.48 11.07 -3.11
CA SER A 54 -12.70 11.95 -2.24
C SER A 54 -11.96 13.02 -3.04
N PRO A 55 -11.95 14.29 -2.59
CA PRO A 55 -11.20 15.35 -3.27
C PRO A 55 -9.68 15.24 -3.11
N GLY A 56 -9.21 14.32 -2.27
CA GLY A 56 -7.79 14.17 -1.95
C GLY A 56 -7.39 12.70 -1.88
N ARG A 57 -6.15 12.47 -1.45
CA ARG A 57 -5.62 11.15 -1.16
C ARG A 57 -5.87 10.79 0.30
N GLU A 58 -5.95 9.50 0.56
CA GLU A 58 -6.20 8.91 1.88
C GLU A 58 -4.96 8.22 2.41
N LEU A 59 -4.90 8.16 3.74
CA LEU A 59 -4.03 7.23 4.45
C LEU A 59 -4.69 5.86 4.50
N VAL A 60 -3.93 4.80 4.25
CA VAL A 60 -4.26 3.45 4.72
C VAL A 60 -3.23 3.04 5.76
N ILE A 61 -3.73 2.58 6.92
CA ILE A 61 -2.89 2.30 8.10
C ILE A 61 -3.18 0.89 8.62
N ARG A 62 -2.12 0.10 8.78
CA ARG A 62 -2.16 -1.10 9.65
C ARG A 62 -1.99 -0.66 11.09
N TYR A 63 -3.10 -0.32 11.73
CA TYR A 63 -3.11 0.55 12.92
C TYR A 63 -2.97 -0.18 14.27
N ASN A 64 -2.94 -1.51 14.28
CA ASN A 64 -2.97 -2.34 15.50
C ASN A 64 -1.87 -3.43 15.51
N GLY A 65 -0.64 -3.04 15.18
CA GLY A 65 0.55 -3.89 15.11
C GLY A 65 0.46 -4.94 14.00
N HIS A 66 1.01 -6.12 14.26
CA HIS A 66 0.98 -7.31 13.39
C HIS A 66 -0.41 -7.99 13.32
N ARG A 67 -1.48 -7.21 13.27
CA ARG A 67 -2.85 -7.69 13.07
C ARG A 67 -3.33 -7.39 11.65
N PRO A 68 -4.28 -8.16 11.12
CA PRO A 68 -4.83 -7.96 9.77
C PRO A 68 -5.84 -6.80 9.70
N ASN A 69 -5.80 -5.85 10.63
CA ASN A 69 -6.74 -4.74 10.68
C ASN A 69 -6.18 -3.52 9.95
N LEU A 70 -6.92 -3.04 8.96
CA LEU A 70 -6.61 -1.83 8.22
C LEU A 70 -7.66 -0.75 8.50
N MET A 71 -7.26 0.50 8.31
CA MET A 71 -8.11 1.68 8.43
C MET A 71 -7.77 2.64 7.30
N VAL A 72 -8.80 3.16 6.64
CA VAL A 72 -8.66 4.25 5.66
C VAL A 72 -9.12 5.55 6.30
N VAL A 73 -8.30 6.59 6.15
CA VAL A 73 -8.51 7.90 6.76
C VAL A 73 -8.29 8.98 5.71
N ASP A 74 -9.23 9.90 5.58
CA ASP A 74 -9.09 11.02 4.66
C ASP A 74 -8.12 12.10 5.18
N SER A 75 -7.84 13.08 4.33
CA SER A 75 -6.90 14.17 4.66
C SER A 75 -7.38 15.10 5.79
N SER A 76 -8.65 15.01 6.21
CA SER A 76 -9.17 15.73 7.37
C SER A 76 -8.98 14.96 8.68
N GLY A 77 -8.55 13.70 8.61
CA GLY A 77 -8.44 12.81 9.75
C GLY A 77 -9.72 12.01 10.04
N GLN A 78 -10.75 12.09 9.20
CA GLN A 78 -11.96 11.29 9.36
C GLN A 78 -11.68 9.85 8.92
N ILE A 79 -12.06 8.91 9.78
CA ILE A 79 -11.99 7.48 9.49
C ILE A 79 -13.13 7.14 8.53
N ARG A 80 -12.77 6.70 7.32
CA ARG A 80 -13.73 6.38 6.26
C ARG A 80 -14.13 4.92 6.31
N SER A 81 -13.18 4.02 6.58
CA SER A 81 -13.45 2.59 6.72
C SER A 81 -12.51 1.94 7.73
N ARG A 82 -12.99 0.81 8.29
CA ARG A 82 -12.19 -0.12 9.09
C ARG A 82 -12.56 -1.52 8.64
N PHE A 83 -11.56 -2.31 8.28
CA PHE A 83 -11.80 -3.65 7.76
C PHE A 83 -10.67 -4.59 8.15
N ARG A 84 -10.95 -5.88 7.94
CA ARG A 84 -10.01 -6.97 8.15
C ARG A 84 -9.67 -7.58 6.81
N VAL A 85 -8.37 -7.70 6.54
CA VAL A 85 -7.84 -8.41 5.37
C VAL A 85 -7.49 -9.86 5.75
N GLU A 86 -7.15 -10.67 4.76
CA GLU A 86 -6.63 -12.01 5.00
C GLU A 86 -5.34 -11.98 5.83
N GLU A 87 -5.14 -13.03 6.62
CA GLU A 87 -3.95 -13.15 7.45
C GLU A 87 -2.74 -13.57 6.62
N SER A 88 -1.60 -12.97 6.92
CA SER A 88 -0.30 -13.41 6.45
C SER A 88 0.61 -13.73 7.66
N PRO A 89 1.66 -14.54 7.50
CA PRO A 89 2.51 -15.01 8.60
C PRO A 89 3.00 -13.94 9.59
N ASN A 90 3.23 -12.71 9.16
CA ASN A 90 3.54 -11.58 10.04
C ASN A 90 2.55 -10.41 9.94
N ASN A 91 1.47 -10.57 9.17
CA ASN A 91 0.51 -9.50 8.84
C ASN A 91 1.21 -8.19 8.50
N THR A 92 2.24 -8.25 7.66
CA THR A 92 2.86 -7.08 7.06
C THR A 92 2.83 -7.24 5.55
N GLY A 93 3.02 -6.14 4.81
CA GLY A 93 3.02 -6.12 3.36
C GLY A 93 1.93 -5.23 2.84
N LEU A 94 2.00 -3.94 3.15
CA LEU A 94 1.00 -2.97 2.73
C LEU A 94 1.53 -2.13 1.58
N GLU A 95 0.85 -2.15 0.43
CA GLU A 95 1.14 -1.26 -0.70
C GLU A 95 -0.16 -0.68 -1.28
N VAL A 96 -0.03 0.39 -2.07
CA VAL A 96 -1.12 0.96 -2.88
C VAL A 96 -0.78 0.85 -4.36
N ILE A 97 -1.73 0.42 -5.18
CA ILE A 97 -1.48 -0.03 -6.55
C ILE A 97 -2.43 0.69 -7.51
N ARG A 98 -1.88 1.30 -8.56
CA ARG A 98 -2.64 1.86 -9.70
C ARG A 98 -3.10 0.77 -10.64
N TRP A 99 -3.87 -0.18 -10.12
CA TRP A 99 -4.37 -1.34 -10.86
C TRP A 99 -5.24 -0.93 -12.06
N HIS A 100 -6.04 0.12 -11.88
CA HIS A 100 -6.88 0.70 -12.93
C HIS A 100 -6.21 1.89 -13.65
N GLY A 101 -4.92 2.10 -13.44
CA GLY A 101 -4.16 3.20 -14.03
C GLY A 101 -4.28 4.53 -13.27
N PRO A 102 -3.55 5.57 -13.74
CA PRO A 102 -3.53 6.87 -13.08
C PRO A 102 -4.91 7.55 -13.06
N GLY A 103 -5.19 8.31 -12.00
CA GLY A 103 -6.44 9.07 -11.84
C GLY A 103 -7.65 8.24 -11.39
N ASN A 104 -7.57 6.91 -11.47
CA ASN A 104 -8.56 6.01 -10.88
C ASN A 104 -8.23 5.74 -9.40
N ALA A 105 -9.20 5.19 -8.67
CA ALA A 105 -8.96 4.69 -7.33
C ALA A 105 -7.91 3.57 -7.36
N GLU A 106 -6.89 3.74 -6.52
CA GLU A 106 -5.84 2.77 -6.26
C GLU A 106 -6.37 1.66 -5.35
N LEU A 107 -5.87 0.44 -5.54
CA LEU A 107 -6.20 -0.69 -4.70
C LEU A 107 -5.14 -0.90 -3.61
N ILE A 108 -5.57 -1.44 -2.48
CA ILE A 108 -4.74 -1.72 -1.32
C ILE A 108 -4.28 -3.17 -1.40
N TYR A 109 -2.97 -3.38 -1.48
CA TYR A 109 -2.37 -4.70 -1.33
C TYR A 109 -2.21 -5.05 0.16
N SER A 110 -2.68 -6.24 0.53
CA SER A 110 -2.24 -6.96 1.73
C SER A 110 -2.04 -8.41 1.31
N PRO A 111 -0.99 -9.12 1.77
CA PRO A 111 -0.53 -10.33 1.09
C PRO A 111 -1.66 -11.34 0.93
N ALA A 112 -1.84 -11.79 -0.32
CA ALA A 112 -2.90 -12.65 -0.87
C ALA A 112 -3.98 -11.96 -1.72
N ALA A 113 -4.22 -10.65 -1.60
CA ALA A 113 -5.27 -10.00 -2.39
C ALA A 113 -5.11 -8.49 -2.53
N LEU A 114 -5.92 -7.90 -3.42
CA LEU A 114 -6.17 -6.46 -3.48
C LEU A 114 -7.55 -6.11 -2.93
N TYR A 115 -7.62 -5.00 -2.21
CA TYR A 115 -8.84 -4.47 -1.59
C TYR A 115 -9.12 -3.05 -2.07
N ASP A 116 -10.38 -2.62 -2.11
CA ASP A 116 -10.73 -1.21 -2.29
C ASP A 116 -10.66 -0.43 -0.96
N GLY A 117 -10.90 0.88 -1.02
CA GLY A 117 -10.91 1.76 0.15
C GLY A 117 -12.01 1.47 1.17
N ASP A 118 -13.07 0.74 0.77
CA ASP A 118 -14.16 0.31 1.66
C ASP A 118 -13.87 -1.04 2.35
N GLY A 119 -12.82 -1.73 1.90
CA GLY A 119 -12.37 -3.01 2.44
C GLY A 119 -12.94 -4.22 1.71
N ASN A 120 -13.59 -4.04 0.56
CA ASN A 120 -14.01 -5.16 -0.27
C ASN A 120 -12.79 -5.75 -0.98
N LYS A 121 -12.71 -7.08 -1.03
CA LYS A 121 -11.69 -7.76 -1.82
C LYS A 121 -12.06 -7.67 -3.31
N VAL A 122 -11.17 -7.07 -4.10
CA VAL A 122 -11.40 -6.80 -5.53
C VAL A 122 -10.65 -7.78 -6.42
N VAL A 123 -9.42 -8.17 -6.02
CA VAL A 123 -8.58 -9.08 -6.81
C VAL A 123 -8.04 -10.18 -5.91
N THR A 124 -8.17 -11.42 -6.36
CA THR A 124 -7.43 -12.57 -5.85
C THR A 124 -6.40 -12.98 -6.89
N PHE A 125 -5.21 -13.35 -6.45
CA PHE A 125 -4.11 -13.76 -7.33
C PHE A 125 -4.26 -15.24 -7.70
N PRO A 126 -4.75 -15.58 -8.91
CA PRO A 126 -4.93 -16.97 -9.29
C PRO A 126 -3.57 -17.67 -9.34
N GLU A 127 -3.55 -18.95 -8.96
CA GLU A 127 -2.35 -19.80 -9.03
C GLU A 127 -1.16 -19.35 -8.16
N LEU A 128 -1.33 -18.35 -7.29
CA LEU A 128 -0.34 -17.99 -6.29
C LEU A 128 -0.21 -19.13 -5.26
N PRO A 129 0.94 -19.83 -5.17
CA PRO A 129 1.08 -20.90 -4.20
C PRO A 129 1.11 -20.34 -2.78
N PRO A 130 0.76 -21.13 -1.75
CA PRO A 130 0.97 -20.73 -0.36
C PRO A 130 2.44 -20.35 -0.15
N PRO A 131 2.72 -19.25 0.57
CA PRO A 131 4.09 -18.84 0.74
C PRO A 131 4.86 -19.81 1.66
N SER A 132 6.15 -19.94 1.41
CA SER A 132 7.11 -20.82 2.08
C SER A 132 7.99 -20.04 3.06
N GLY A 133 8.53 -20.68 4.10
CA GLY A 133 9.48 -20.02 5.02
C GLY A 133 8.90 -19.45 6.33
N GLY A 134 7.69 -19.87 6.73
CA GLY A 134 7.15 -19.60 8.06
C GLY A 134 6.87 -18.11 8.31
N LYS A 135 7.32 -17.54 9.43
CA LYS A 135 6.97 -16.16 9.84
C LYS A 135 7.40 -15.08 8.85
N MET A 136 8.51 -15.28 8.14
CA MET A 136 9.00 -14.35 7.12
C MET A 136 8.62 -14.80 5.70
N GLY A 137 7.92 -15.93 5.60
CA GLY A 137 7.49 -16.54 4.36
C GLY A 137 6.19 -15.95 3.88
N TRP A 138 6.18 -14.70 3.43
CA TRP A 138 5.01 -14.07 2.84
C TRP A 138 5.43 -13.27 1.60
N TYR A 139 4.49 -13.04 0.69
CA TYR A 139 4.79 -12.34 -0.56
C TYR A 139 4.99 -10.85 -0.36
N HIS A 140 6.20 -10.39 -0.60
CA HIS A 140 6.52 -8.98 -0.75
C HIS A 140 5.95 -8.49 -2.09
N CYS A 141 5.43 -7.26 -2.09
CA CYS A 141 4.87 -6.64 -3.29
C CYS A 141 5.71 -5.46 -3.71
N PHE A 142 5.95 -5.37 -5.01
CA PHE A 142 6.56 -4.24 -5.67
C PHE A 142 5.61 -3.76 -6.80
N PRO A 143 4.82 -2.70 -6.58
CA PRO A 143 3.95 -2.17 -7.63
C PRO A 143 4.77 -1.41 -8.67
N ALA A 144 4.62 -1.75 -9.95
CA ALA A 144 5.33 -1.08 -11.03
C ALA A 144 4.65 -1.26 -12.39
N ASP A 145 4.75 -0.27 -13.25
CA ASP A 145 4.40 -0.40 -14.67
C ASP A 145 5.51 -1.17 -15.41
N VAL A 146 5.28 -2.46 -15.64
CA VAL A 146 6.20 -3.32 -16.41
C VAL A 146 5.61 -3.73 -17.76
N CYS A 147 4.33 -3.42 -18.01
CA CYS A 147 3.67 -3.63 -19.30
C CYS A 147 3.80 -2.41 -20.24
N GLY A 148 4.04 -1.21 -19.71
CA GLY A 148 4.19 0.05 -20.43
C GLY A 148 2.88 0.77 -20.75
N ASP A 149 1.82 0.55 -19.97
CA ASP A 149 0.51 1.16 -20.18
C ASP A 149 -0.01 2.00 -18.99
N GLU A 150 0.93 2.47 -18.15
CA GLU A 150 0.73 3.36 -17.00
C GLU A 150 0.02 2.72 -15.80
N ARG A 151 -0.56 1.53 -15.96
CA ARG A 151 -1.08 0.73 -14.85
C ARG A 151 0.08 0.08 -14.12
N GLU A 152 -0.11 -0.14 -12.82
CA GLU A 152 0.88 -0.86 -12.03
C GLU A 152 0.49 -2.34 -11.96
N GLU A 153 1.42 -3.20 -12.36
CA GLU A 153 1.39 -4.62 -12.06
C GLU A 153 1.67 -4.88 -10.57
N VAL A 154 1.16 -6.00 -10.07
CA VAL A 154 1.55 -6.55 -8.77
C VAL A 154 2.69 -7.53 -8.99
N ILE A 155 3.92 -7.14 -8.65
CA ILE A 155 5.09 -8.02 -8.71
C ILE A 155 5.29 -8.61 -7.32
N LEU A 156 5.09 -9.92 -7.21
CA LEU A 156 5.19 -10.67 -5.98
C LEU A 156 6.43 -11.56 -5.97
N TYR A 157 7.18 -11.48 -4.88
CA TYR A 157 8.28 -12.39 -4.60
C TYR A 157 8.25 -12.78 -3.13
N GLU A 158 8.75 -13.97 -2.81
CA GLU A 158 9.04 -14.35 -1.43
C GLU A 158 10.53 -14.67 -1.28
N PRO A 159 11.17 -14.36 -0.13
CA PRO A 159 12.62 -14.53 0.01
C PRO A 159 13.11 -15.98 -0.04
N TYR A 160 12.20 -16.96 0.07
CA TYR A 160 12.51 -18.38 0.14
C TYR A 160 12.29 -19.13 -1.19
N SER A 161 11.91 -18.42 -2.24
CA SER A 161 11.66 -18.96 -3.57
C SER A 161 12.45 -18.19 -4.62
N ASP A 162 12.73 -18.83 -5.75
CA ASP A 162 13.30 -18.21 -6.95
C ASP A 162 12.22 -17.75 -7.95
N ALA A 163 10.95 -18.00 -7.65
CA ALA A 163 9.83 -17.58 -8.47
C ALA A 163 9.44 -16.12 -8.22
N ILE A 164 9.17 -15.39 -9.30
CA ILE A 164 8.52 -14.08 -9.29
C ILE A 164 7.19 -14.22 -10.01
N TYR A 165 6.12 -13.74 -9.38
CA TYR A 165 4.79 -13.71 -9.96
C TYR A 165 4.44 -12.28 -10.34
N ILE A 166 3.92 -12.09 -11.56
CA ILE A 166 3.51 -10.77 -12.04
C ILE A 166 2.04 -10.87 -12.43
N TYR A 167 1.19 -10.08 -11.76
CA TYR A 167 -0.23 -9.97 -12.06
C TYR A 167 -0.50 -8.63 -12.73
N THR A 168 -1.23 -8.67 -13.84
CA THR A 168 -1.65 -7.50 -14.63
C THR A 168 -3.17 -7.58 -14.89
N PRO A 169 -3.90 -6.45 -14.97
CA PRO A 169 -5.34 -6.48 -15.20
C PRO A 169 -5.72 -6.88 -16.63
N ASP A 170 -4.87 -6.61 -17.61
CA ASP A 170 -5.08 -6.99 -19.02
C ASP A 170 -3.85 -7.65 -19.62
N ALA A 171 -4.05 -8.39 -20.71
CA ALA A 171 -2.96 -9.05 -21.41
C ALA A 171 -1.85 -8.08 -21.85
N PHE A 172 -0.60 -8.48 -21.60
CA PHE A 172 0.59 -7.75 -22.01
C PHE A 172 0.63 -7.55 -23.54
N LYS A 173 0.89 -6.31 -23.97
CA LYS A 173 1.06 -5.96 -25.39
C LYS A 173 2.50 -5.48 -25.63
N PRO A 174 3.37 -6.30 -26.25
CA PRO A 174 4.78 -5.94 -26.47
C PRO A 174 5.00 -4.61 -27.20
N SER A 175 4.04 -4.20 -28.04
CA SER A 175 4.08 -2.92 -28.76
C SER A 175 3.95 -1.69 -27.86
N GLN A 176 3.44 -1.83 -26.63
CA GLN A 176 3.32 -0.74 -25.65
C GLN A 176 4.57 -0.61 -24.79
N PHE A 177 5.31 -1.71 -24.56
CA PHE A 177 6.51 -1.68 -23.73
C PHE A 177 7.62 -0.81 -24.34
N ARG A 178 8.17 0.08 -23.52
CA ARG A 178 9.28 0.98 -23.90
C ARG A 178 10.52 0.80 -23.01
N GLY A 179 10.53 -0.27 -22.22
CA GLY A 179 11.50 -0.47 -21.15
C GLY A 179 10.97 0.02 -19.81
N TYR A 180 11.39 -0.65 -18.74
CA TYR A 180 11.01 -0.27 -17.38
C TYR A 180 11.69 1.03 -16.97
N THR A 181 10.92 1.94 -16.37
CA THR A 181 11.42 3.19 -15.78
C THR A 181 10.93 3.29 -14.35
N HIS A 182 11.86 3.46 -13.40
CA HIS A 182 11.49 3.67 -12.00
C HIS A 182 10.89 5.07 -11.80
N THR A 183 9.96 5.20 -10.85
CA THR A 183 9.38 6.48 -10.44
C THR A 183 9.51 6.66 -8.93
N ALA A 184 9.11 7.83 -8.44
CA ALA A 184 9.07 8.11 -7.00
C ALA A 184 8.25 7.11 -6.18
N ARG A 185 7.27 6.42 -6.81
CA ARG A 185 6.47 5.39 -6.16
C ARG A 185 7.28 4.15 -5.81
N GLN A 186 8.37 3.90 -6.53
CA GLN A 186 9.31 2.81 -6.26
C GLN A 186 10.45 3.23 -5.33
N TYR A 187 10.52 4.50 -4.89
CA TYR A 187 11.59 4.97 -3.98
C TYR A 187 11.31 4.61 -2.52
N ASN A 188 10.08 4.24 -2.18
CA ASN A 188 9.73 3.71 -0.87
C ASN A 188 10.19 2.25 -0.76
N ALA A 189 11.50 2.04 -0.84
CA ALA A 189 12.09 0.87 -0.22
C ALA A 189 11.67 0.93 1.25
N ARG A 190 10.94 -0.08 1.73
CA ARG A 190 10.93 -0.36 3.16
C ARG A 190 12.39 -0.25 3.60
N LEU A 191 12.66 0.64 4.56
CA LEU A 191 13.79 0.43 5.44
C LEU A 191 13.43 -0.86 6.17
N MET A 192 13.84 -1.99 5.57
CA MET A 192 13.70 -3.31 6.15
C MET A 192 14.43 -3.25 7.48
N ASP A 193 13.72 -3.61 8.54
CA ASP A 193 14.31 -3.86 9.85
C ASP A 193 15.25 -5.07 9.81
#